data_AF-A0A2M7A961-F1
#
_entry.id   AF-A0A2M7A961-F1
#
_cell.length_a   1.000
_cell.length_b   1.000
_cell.length_c   1.000
_cell.angle_alpha   90.00
_cell.angle_beta   90.00
_cell.angle_gamma   90.00
#
_symmetry.space_group_name_H-M   'P 1'
#
loop_
_entity.id
_entity.type
_entity.pdbx_description
1 polymer ?
#
loop_
_entity_poly.entity_id
_entity_poly.type
_entity_poly.pdbx_seq_one_letter_code
_entity_poly.pdbx_strand_id
1 'polypeptide(L)'
;MVRGKWEAKSRVHWLLVMVFLLLNSYFLLPTSTFAATYTVDNTADSGAGSLREAITTADGNGVADTITFTISSQTITPLTQLPALSEGFATTIDGTGAKIYLENFIKR
;
A
#
# COMPACT_ATOMS: atom_id res chain seq x y z
N MET A 1 30.12 -36.98 38.69
CA MET A 1 29.98 -35.51 38.65
C MET A 1 29.60 -35.07 37.23
N VAL A 2 28.34 -35.26 36.79
CA VAL A 2 27.90 -34.91 35.40
C VAL A 2 26.55 -34.17 35.36
N ARG A 3 25.81 -34.10 36.48
CA ARG A 3 24.43 -33.57 36.51
C ARG A 3 24.31 -32.07 36.17
N GLY A 4 25.35 -31.26 36.39
CA GLY A 4 25.31 -29.81 36.11
C GLY A 4 25.43 -29.42 34.63
N LYS A 5 25.98 -30.29 33.76
CA LYS A 5 26.21 -29.95 32.34
C LYS A 5 24.93 -30.03 31.49
N TRP A 6 23.94 -30.80 31.94
CA TRP A 6 22.68 -31.04 31.22
C TRP A 6 21.64 -29.95 31.48
N GLU A 7 21.65 -29.33 32.67
CA GLU A 7 20.74 -28.23 33.01
C GLU A 7 21.12 -26.90 32.33
N ALA A 8 22.41 -26.66 32.09
CA ALA A 8 22.85 -25.45 31.38
C ALA A 8 22.45 -25.47 29.89
N LYS A 9 22.55 -26.64 29.23
CA LYS A 9 22.19 -26.81 27.82
C LYS A 9 20.68 -26.64 27.58
N SER A 10 19.83 -27.15 28.49
CA SER A 10 18.38 -26.98 28.39
C SER A 10 17.96 -25.53 28.66
N ARG A 11 18.57 -24.87 29.65
CA ARG A 11 18.34 -23.45 29.94
C ARG A 11 18.69 -22.55 28.75
N VAL A 12 19.84 -22.77 28.11
CA VAL A 12 20.24 -22.01 26.91
C VAL A 12 19.32 -22.31 25.73
N HIS A 13 18.91 -23.56 25.53
CA HIS A 13 17.96 -23.92 24.49
C HIS A 13 16.61 -23.20 24.65
N TRP A 14 16.04 -23.18 25.85
CA TRP A 14 14.78 -22.47 26.13
C TRP A 14 14.93 -20.95 26.05
N LEU A 15 16.06 -20.40 26.48
CA LEU A 15 16.37 -18.99 26.28
C LEU A 15 16.44 -18.62 24.80
N LEU A 16 17.07 -19.46 23.97
CA LEU A 16 17.13 -19.26 22.51
C LEU A 16 15.75 -19.41 21.85
N VAL A 17 14.93 -20.36 22.30
CA VAL A 17 13.54 -20.52 21.83
C VAL A 17 12.69 -19.31 22.23
N MET A 18 12.83 -18.79 23.47
CA MET A 18 12.11 -17.59 23.89
C MET A 18 12.56 -16.35 23.13
N VAL A 19 13.86 -16.16 22.91
CA VAL A 19 14.38 -15.06 22.09
C VAL A 19 13.88 -15.20 20.65
N PHE A 20 13.86 -16.40 20.07
CA PHE A 20 13.31 -16.66 18.74
C PHE A 20 11.81 -16.34 18.66
N LEU A 21 11.03 -16.71 19.69
CA LEU A 21 9.60 -16.37 19.78
C LEU A 21 9.37 -14.87 19.96
N LEU A 22 10.20 -14.18 20.75
CA LEU A 22 10.15 -12.73 20.93
C LEU A 22 10.53 -12.00 19.64
N LEU A 23 11.52 -12.47 18.88
CA LEU A 23 11.91 -11.89 17.58
C LEU A 23 10.81 -12.04 16.53
N ASN A 24 10.13 -13.19 16.46
CA ASN A 24 9.02 -13.39 15.53
C ASN A 24 7.76 -12.60 15.95
N SER A 25 7.60 -12.29 17.24
CA SER A 25 6.45 -11.52 17.76
C SER A 25 6.42 -10.05 17.32
N TYR A 26 7.53 -9.50 16.81
CA TYR A 26 7.56 -8.15 16.23
C TYR A 26 6.94 -8.07 14.83
N PHE A 27 6.70 -9.21 14.16
CA PHE A 27 6.13 -9.25 12.81
C PHE A 27 4.60 -9.03 12.78
N LEU A 28 3.95 -8.89 13.95
CA LEU A 28 2.51 -8.75 14.10
C LEU A 28 2.08 -7.43 14.75
N LEU A 29 2.91 -6.39 14.67
CA LEU A 29 2.44 -5.06 15.05
C LEU A 29 1.42 -4.61 13.98
N PRO A 30 0.15 -4.33 14.35
CA PRO A 30 -0.77 -3.70 13.43
C PRO A 30 -0.18 -2.34 13.04
N THR A 31 0.24 -2.19 11.79
CA THR A 31 0.60 -0.89 11.25
C THR A 31 -0.69 -0.10 11.15
N SER A 32 -0.81 0.97 11.93
CA SER A 32 -1.91 1.92 11.77
C SER A 32 -1.74 2.57 10.40
N THR A 33 -2.57 2.18 9.45
CA THR A 33 -2.63 2.79 8.12
C THR A 33 -3.42 4.08 8.25
N PHE A 34 -2.89 5.16 7.67
CA PHE A 34 -3.55 6.46 7.64
C PHE A 34 -3.99 6.73 6.21
N ALA A 35 -5.12 7.44 6.07
CA ALA A 35 -5.59 7.95 4.79
C ALA A 35 -4.46 8.74 4.11
N ALA A 36 -4.03 8.28 2.94
CA ALA A 36 -2.99 8.91 2.14
C ALA A 36 -3.62 9.80 1.06
N THR A 37 -2.83 10.78 0.61
CA THR A 37 -3.16 11.57 -0.59
C THR A 37 -2.16 11.24 -1.68
N TYR A 38 -2.64 10.68 -2.78
CA TYR A 38 -1.84 10.40 -3.98
C TYR A 38 -2.08 11.48 -5.02
N THR A 39 -1.00 12.05 -5.55
CA THR A 39 -1.08 13.15 -6.52
C THR A 39 -0.73 12.66 -7.92
N VAL A 40 -1.62 12.89 -8.86
CA VAL A 40 -1.39 12.67 -10.29
C VAL A 40 -0.82 13.95 -10.89
N ASP A 41 0.42 13.87 -11.38
CA ASP A 41 1.19 15.01 -11.91
C ASP A 41 1.61 14.87 -13.38
N ASN A 42 1.29 13.74 -14.00
CA ASN A 42 1.56 13.49 -15.41
C ASN A 42 0.48 12.64 -16.08
N THR A 43 0.51 12.60 -17.40
CA THR A 43 -0.45 11.90 -18.25
C THR A 43 0.03 10.53 -18.73
N ALA A 44 1.19 10.05 -18.25
CA ALA A 44 1.70 8.76 -18.63
C ALA A 44 0.77 7.63 -18.14
N ASP A 45 0.72 6.51 -18.87
CA ASP A 45 -0.08 5.34 -18.46
C ASP A 45 0.51 4.59 -17.26
N SER A 46 1.80 4.77 -16.99
CA SER A 46 2.53 4.14 -15.89
C SER A 46 3.70 5.00 -15.43
N GLY A 47 4.25 4.67 -14.25
CA GLY A 47 5.32 5.42 -13.61
C GLY A 47 4.81 6.30 -12.48
N ALA A 48 5.75 6.83 -11.70
CA ALA A 48 5.44 7.70 -10.57
C ALA A 48 4.60 8.91 -11.01
N GLY A 49 3.55 9.24 -10.27
CA GLY A 49 2.70 10.39 -10.54
C GLY A 49 1.68 10.18 -11.68
N SER A 50 1.59 8.97 -12.21
CA SER A 50 0.54 8.58 -13.16
C SER A 50 -0.76 8.19 -12.45
N LEU A 51 -1.89 8.32 -13.14
CA LEU A 51 -3.19 7.90 -12.61
C LEU A 51 -3.22 6.40 -12.27
N ARG A 52 -2.59 5.54 -13.08
CA ARG A 52 -2.55 4.09 -12.83
C ARG A 52 -1.76 3.77 -11.56
N GLU A 53 -0.63 4.43 -11.36
CA GLU A 53 0.17 4.27 -10.16
C GLU A 53 -0.61 4.74 -8.93
N ALA A 54 -1.22 5.93 -8.97
CA ALA A 54 -2.05 6.43 -7.88
C ALA A 54 -3.19 5.47 -7.49
N ILE A 55 -3.91 4.90 -8.46
CA ILE A 55 -4.97 3.92 -8.20
C ILE A 55 -4.41 2.63 -7.60
N THR A 56 -3.29 2.12 -8.12
CA THR A 56 -2.68 0.88 -7.64
C THR A 56 -2.16 1.04 -6.21
N THR A 57 -1.55 2.18 -5.90
CA THR A 57 -1.03 2.47 -4.57
C THR A 57 -2.17 2.68 -3.57
N ALA A 58 -3.26 3.36 -3.96
CA ALA A 58 -4.46 3.48 -3.14
C ALA A 58 -5.08 2.11 -2.83
N ASP A 59 -5.30 1.26 -3.84
CA ASP A 59 -5.85 -0.09 -3.67
C ASP A 59 -5.01 -1.00 -2.74
N GLY A 60 -3.72 -0.70 -2.58
CA GLY A 60 -2.81 -1.45 -1.70
C GLY A 60 -2.73 -0.93 -0.26
N ASN A 61 -3.32 0.24 0.04
CA ASN A 61 -3.15 0.90 1.34
C ASN A 61 -4.08 0.36 2.42
N GLY A 62 -5.25 -0.17 2.03
CA GLY A 62 -6.19 -0.81 2.96
C GLY A 62 -6.85 0.17 3.92
N VAL A 63 -7.04 1.42 3.47
CA VAL A 63 -7.78 2.51 4.15
C VAL A 63 -8.42 3.43 3.12
N ALA A 64 -9.31 4.32 3.55
CA ALA A 64 -9.91 5.31 2.65
C ALA A 64 -8.89 6.38 2.24
N ASP A 65 -8.54 6.44 0.96
CA ASP A 65 -7.55 7.37 0.41
C ASP A 65 -8.16 8.49 -0.42
N THR A 66 -7.32 9.48 -0.78
CA THR A 66 -7.70 10.55 -1.71
C THR A 66 -6.70 10.63 -2.86
N ILE A 67 -7.19 10.64 -4.09
CA ILE A 67 -6.40 10.86 -5.31
C ILE A 67 -6.70 12.29 -5.80
N THR A 68 -5.67 13.13 -5.90
CA THR A 68 -5.76 14.53 -6.36
C THR A 68 -4.95 14.74 -7.64
N PHE A 69 -5.15 15.88 -8.32
CA PHE A 69 -4.49 16.20 -9.59
C PHE A 69 -3.79 17.55 -9.53
N THR A 70 -2.50 17.59 -9.91
CA THR A 70 -1.75 18.85 -10.12
C THR A 70 -1.70 19.26 -11.59
N ILE A 71 -1.98 18.33 -12.50
CA ILE A 71 -2.21 18.62 -13.92
C ILE A 71 -3.61 19.20 -14.14
N SER A 72 -3.76 20.04 -15.17
CA SER A 72 -5.05 20.62 -15.54
C SER A 72 -5.12 20.85 -17.04
N SER A 73 -6.34 20.75 -17.59
CA SER A 73 -6.65 20.85 -19.02
C SER A 73 -5.91 19.82 -19.87
N GLN A 74 -5.72 18.62 -19.33
CA GLN A 74 -5.04 17.51 -20.00
C GLN A 74 -5.95 16.30 -20.15
N THR A 75 -5.66 15.49 -21.17
CA THR A 75 -6.30 14.20 -21.40
C THR A 75 -5.35 13.09 -20.96
N ILE A 76 -5.84 12.18 -20.14
CA ILE A 76 -5.15 10.92 -19.83
C ILE A 76 -5.78 9.84 -20.72
N THR A 77 -4.94 9.14 -21.48
CA THR A 77 -5.33 8.04 -22.38
C THR A 77 -4.74 6.73 -21.87
N PRO A 78 -5.38 6.04 -20.91
CA PRO A 78 -4.91 4.74 -20.47
C PRO A 78 -4.81 3.76 -21.65
N LEU A 79 -3.69 3.05 -21.76
CA LEU A 79 -3.47 2.07 -22.84
C LEU A 79 -4.33 0.81 -22.64
N THR A 80 -4.64 0.51 -21.38
CA THR A 80 -5.51 -0.58 -20.95
C THR A 80 -6.46 -0.07 -19.88
N GLN A 81 -7.50 -0.86 -19.56
CA GLN A 81 -8.41 -0.52 -18.47
C GLN A 81 -7.62 -0.21 -17.19
N LEU A 82 -7.99 0.88 -16.50
CA LEU A 82 -7.43 1.20 -15.20
C LEU A 82 -7.82 0.11 -14.19
N PRO A 83 -6.94 -0.25 -13.25
CA PRO A 83 -7.26 -1.22 -12.21
C PRO A 83 -8.48 -0.75 -11.41
N ALA A 84 -9.29 -1.70 -10.93
CA ALA A 84 -10.42 -1.40 -10.06
C ALA A 84 -9.93 -1.20 -8.63
N LEU A 85 -10.55 -0.27 -7.90
CA LEU A 85 -10.40 -0.15 -6.45
C LEU A 85 -11.24 -1.27 -5.81
N SER A 86 -10.56 -2.30 -5.30
CA SER A 86 -11.10 -3.55 -4.78
C SER A 86 -10.88 -3.74 -3.28
N GLU A 87 -10.06 -2.90 -2.66
CA GLU A 87 -9.72 -2.92 -1.23
C GLU A 87 -10.93 -2.78 -0.28
N GLY A 88 -12.10 -2.40 -0.80
CA GLY A 88 -13.34 -2.28 0.00
C GLY A 88 -13.44 -1.00 0.83
N PHE A 89 -12.45 -0.12 0.75
CA PHE A 89 -12.46 1.22 1.34
C PHE A 89 -12.90 2.26 0.31
N ALA A 90 -13.52 3.33 0.80
CA ALA A 90 -14.02 4.41 -0.04
C ALA A 90 -12.88 5.36 -0.42
N THR A 91 -12.15 5.03 -1.48
CA THR A 91 -11.14 5.92 -2.06
C THR A 91 -11.81 7.03 -2.89
N THR A 92 -11.47 8.28 -2.56
CA THR A 92 -12.02 9.49 -3.19
C THR A 92 -11.11 9.94 -4.33
N ILE A 93 -11.68 10.16 -5.52
CA ILE A 93 -10.96 10.79 -6.63
C ILE A 93 -11.43 12.24 -6.74
N ASP A 94 -10.58 13.18 -6.30
CA ASP A 94 -10.89 14.60 -6.25
C ASP A 94 -10.24 15.35 -7.42
N GLY A 95 -11.05 15.65 -8.44
CA GLY A 95 -10.67 16.49 -9.57
C GLY A 95 -10.89 17.99 -9.34
N THR A 96 -11.22 18.44 -8.13
CA THR A 96 -11.50 19.85 -7.84
C THR A 96 -10.31 20.72 -8.20
N GLY A 97 -10.54 21.79 -8.98
CA GLY A 97 -9.48 22.69 -9.45
C GLY A 97 -8.70 22.17 -10.67
N ALA A 98 -8.92 20.93 -11.09
CA ALA A 98 -8.32 20.34 -12.28
C ALA A 98 -9.38 20.06 -13.37
N LYS A 99 -9.04 20.35 -14.63
CA LYS A 99 -9.83 19.90 -15.78
C LYS A 99 -9.17 18.66 -16.37
N ILE A 100 -9.65 17.48 -16.01
CA ILE A 100 -9.09 16.20 -16.49
C ILE A 100 -10.10 15.52 -17.40
N TYR A 101 -9.65 15.09 -18.59
CA TYR A 101 -10.42 14.25 -19.49
C TYR A 101 -9.84 12.84 -19.49
N LEU A 102 -10.69 11.83 -19.32
CA LEU A 102 -10.31 10.43 -19.48
C LEU A 102 -10.88 9.94 -20.80
N GLU A 103 -10.01 9.65 -21.74
CA GLU A 103 -10.42 9.02 -23.00
C GLU A 103 -10.41 7.50 -22.84
N ASN A 104 -11.25 6.83 -23.63
CA ASN A 104 -11.40 5.37 -23.62
C ASN A 104 -12.05 4.76 -22.36
N PHE A 105 -12.78 5.55 -21.57
CA PHE A 105 -13.68 5.01 -20.55
C PHE A 105 -14.84 4.31 -21.25
N ILE A 106 -14.79 2.99 -21.38
CA ILE A 106 -15.90 2.18 -21.89
C ILE A 106 -17.14 2.59 -21.09
N LYS A 107 -18.11 3.21 -21.75
CA LYS A 107 -19.37 3.61 -21.11
C LYS A 107 -20.03 2.34 -20.57
N ARG A 108 -20.09 2.21 -19.24
CA ARG A 108 -21.00 1.27 -18.60
C ARG A 108 -22.42 1.79 -18.73
#